data_AF-A0A7C1TGQ6-F1
#
_entry.id   AF-A0A7C1TGQ6-F1
#
_cell.length_a   1.000
_cell.length_b   1.000
_cell.length_c   1.000
_cell.angle_alpha   90.00
_cell.angle_beta   90.00
_cell.angle_gamma   90.00
#
_symmetry.space_group_name_H-M   'P 1'
#
loop_
_entity.id
_entity.type
_entity.pdbx_description
1 polymer ?
#
loop_
_entity_poly.entity_id
_entity_poly.type
_entity_poly.pdbx_seq_one_letter_code
_entity_poly.pdbx_strand_id
1 'polypeptide(L)'
;MKQATKKPTGLGTVLYSKSTRFPCQGVLYHGTEKGKHKKKKRGGISQDTKSLYYSAKAKQPWLLVSQVPNAVNTPRKIVTLYRYRMQITSKHNPA
;
A
#
# COMPACT_ATOMS: atom_id res chain seq x y z
N MET A 1 -15.42 13.83 -7.55
CA MET A 1 -14.10 13.57 -6.91
C MET A 1 -13.75 12.09 -7.08
N LYS A 2 -12.51 11.75 -7.49
CA LYS A 2 -12.08 10.35 -7.64
C LYS A 2 -11.83 9.73 -6.25
N GLN A 3 -12.48 8.61 -5.95
CA GLN A 3 -12.31 7.88 -4.69
C GLN A 3 -11.38 6.67 -4.87
N ALA A 4 -10.69 6.26 -3.81
CA ALA A 4 -9.84 5.07 -3.82
C ALA A 4 -10.71 3.81 -3.85
N THR A 5 -10.50 2.97 -4.86
CA THR A 5 -11.19 1.68 -4.98
C THR A 5 -10.18 0.53 -4.97
N LYS A 6 -10.68 -0.71 -4.95
CA LYS A 6 -9.83 -1.92 -5.04
C LYS A 6 -9.02 -1.97 -6.34
N LYS A 7 -9.48 -1.27 -7.39
CA LYS A 7 -8.74 -1.10 -8.64
C LYS A 7 -7.80 0.11 -8.51
N PRO A 8 -6.51 -0.02 -8.85
CA PRO A 8 -5.60 1.11 -8.85
C PRO A 8 -6.05 2.17 -9.85
N THR A 9 -6.31 3.39 -9.37
CA THR A 9 -6.74 4.51 -10.20
C THR A 9 -5.58 5.49 -10.36
N GLY A 10 -5.14 5.71 -11.60
CA GLY A 10 -4.17 6.76 -11.92
C GLY A 10 -4.80 8.14 -11.78
N LEU A 11 -4.11 9.02 -11.05
CA LEU A 11 -4.44 10.45 -10.96
C LEU A 11 -3.68 11.28 -12.00
N GLY A 12 -2.66 10.71 -12.64
CA GLY A 12 -1.77 11.41 -13.56
C GLY A 12 -0.59 12.04 -12.82
N THR A 13 0.00 13.07 -13.42
CA THR A 13 1.12 13.79 -12.83
C THR A 13 0.64 14.67 -11.67
N VAL A 14 1.22 14.48 -10.49
CA VAL A 14 1.02 15.27 -9.29
C VAL A 14 2.33 15.96 -8.93
N LEU A 15 2.25 17.17 -8.40
CA LEU A 15 3.42 17.92 -7.97
C LEU A 15 3.70 17.61 -6.50
N TYR A 16 4.88 17.06 -6.23
CA TYR A 16 5.34 16.80 -4.88
C TYR A 16 6.13 18.00 -4.35
N SER A 17 5.84 18.42 -3.12
CA SER A 17 6.30 19.66 -2.49
C SER A 17 5.65 20.95 -3.02
N LYS A 18 5.38 21.88 -2.11
CA LYS A 18 4.85 23.23 -2.43
C LYS A 18 5.89 24.11 -3.10
N SER A 19 7.16 23.99 -2.67
CA SER A 19 8.28 24.82 -3.14
C SER A 19 8.86 24.28 -4.44
N THR A 20 9.34 23.04 -4.43
CA THR A 20 10.11 22.48 -5.55
C THR A 20 9.25 21.86 -6.65
N ARG A 21 7.99 21.49 -6.34
CA ARG A 21 6.99 21.00 -7.30
C ARG A 21 7.53 19.90 -8.23
N PHE A 22 8.07 18.83 -7.67
CA PHE A 22 8.57 17.72 -8.47
C PHE A 22 7.41 16.98 -9.16
N PRO A 23 7.45 16.79 -10.49
CA PRO A 23 6.44 16.03 -11.19
C PRO A 23 6.58 14.54 -10.83
N CYS A 24 5.53 13.96 -10.25
CA CYS A 24 5.46 12.57 -9.83
C CYS A 24 4.16 11.93 -10.33
N GLN A 25 4.10 10.61 -10.37
CA GLN A 25 2.85 9.92 -10.66
C GLN A 25 2.03 9.75 -9.37
N GLY A 26 0.76 10.16 -9.40
CA GLY A 26 -0.21 9.91 -8.33
C GLY A 26 -1.08 8.68 -8.63
N VAL A 27 -1.22 7.79 -7.66
CA VAL A 27 -2.09 6.60 -7.75
C VAL A 27 -2.92 6.45 -6.49
N LEU A 28 -4.23 6.28 -6.64
CA LEU A 28 -5.14 5.91 -5.56
C LEU A 28 -5.38 4.42 -5.55
N TYR A 29 -5.27 3.81 -4.37
CA TYR A 29 -5.50 2.38 -4.18
C TYR A 29 -6.10 2.11 -2.81
N HIS A 30 -7.22 1.38 -2.78
CA HIS A 30 -7.78 0.86 -1.54
C HIS A 30 -7.27 -0.57 -1.32
N GLY A 31 -6.60 -0.80 -0.19
CA GLY A 31 -6.13 -2.14 0.18
C GLY A 31 -7.30 -3.11 0.33
N THR A 32 -7.14 -4.32 -0.20
CA THR A 32 -8.06 -5.43 0.09
C THR A 32 -7.59 -6.16 1.34
N GLU A 33 -8.53 -6.56 2.20
CA GLU A 33 -8.25 -7.58 3.22
C GLU A 33 -7.77 -8.86 2.50
N LYS A 34 -6.47 -9.13 2.59
CA LYS A 34 -6.02 -10.50 2.39
C LYS A 34 -6.41 -11.22 3.66
N GLY A 35 -7.44 -12.07 3.61
CA GLY A 35 -7.93 -12.92 4.71
C GLY A 35 -6.90 -13.95 5.22
N LYS A 36 -5.61 -13.68 5.10
CA LYS A 36 -4.53 -14.46 5.69
C LYS A 36 -4.40 -14.08 7.16
N HIS A 37 -5.32 -14.59 7.96
CA HIS A 37 -5.20 -14.54 9.42
C HIS A 37 -4.14 -15.53 9.87
N LYS A 38 -3.19 -15.08 10.69
CA LYS A 38 -2.23 -15.97 11.35
C LYS A 38 -3.00 -16.88 12.28
N LYS A 39 -3.07 -18.18 12.00
CA LYS A 39 -3.71 -19.16 12.89
C LYS A 39 -2.77 -19.50 14.04
N LYS A 40 -3.32 -19.64 15.25
CA LYS A 40 -2.58 -20.16 16.42
C LYS A 40 -2.34 -21.67 16.25
N LYS A 41 -1.28 -22.21 16.84
CA LYS A 41 -0.97 -23.66 16.82
C LYS A 41 -2.12 -24.53 17.36
N ARG A 42 -2.92 -24.02 18.30
CA ARG A 42 -4.08 -24.70 18.89
C ARG A 42 -5.43 -24.38 18.21
N GLY A 43 -5.40 -23.78 17.01
CA GLY A 43 -6.60 -23.30 16.34
C GLY A 43 -7.02 -21.90 16.79
N GLY A 44 -7.75 -21.20 15.92
CA GLY A 44 -8.20 -19.81 16.14
C GLY A 44 -7.27 -18.75 15.54
N ILE A 45 -7.79 -17.54 15.40
CA ILE A 45 -7.09 -16.39 14.81
C ILE A 45 -6.17 -15.76 15.87
N SER A 46 -4.94 -15.43 15.48
CA SER A 46 -4.01 -14.65 16.30
C SER A 46 -4.53 -13.23 16.50
N GLN A 47 -4.64 -12.81 17.75
CA GLN A 47 -5.09 -11.46 18.17
C GLN A 47 -3.90 -10.60 18.61
N ASP A 48 -2.72 -10.84 18.04
CA ASP A 48 -1.55 -10.03 18.35
C ASP A 48 -1.82 -8.56 17.99
N THR A 49 -1.65 -7.67 18.96
CA THR A 49 -1.89 -6.23 18.85
C THR A 49 -1.16 -5.63 17.65
N LYS A 50 0.08 -6.08 17.37
CA LYS A 50 0.85 -5.62 16.19
C LYS A 50 0.17 -6.06 14.90
N SER A 51 -0.26 -7.32 14.83
CA SER A 51 -0.96 -7.88 13.67
C SER A 51 -2.28 -7.15 13.39
N LEU A 52 -3.04 -6.82 14.42
CA LEU A 52 -4.29 -6.05 14.29
C LEU A 52 -4.03 -4.61 13.84
N TYR A 53 -3.02 -3.95 14.39
CA TYR A 53 -2.63 -2.59 14.02
C TYR A 53 -2.25 -2.47 12.54
N TYR A 54 -1.38 -3.36 12.05
CA TYR A 54 -0.99 -3.35 10.64
C TYR A 54 -2.14 -3.76 9.71
N SER A 55 -3.02 -4.66 10.15
CA SER A 55 -4.24 -5.03 9.41
C SER A 55 -5.18 -3.84 9.23
N ALA A 56 -5.45 -3.08 10.30
CA ALA A 56 -6.29 -1.89 10.23
C ALA A 56 -5.71 -0.83 9.28
N LYS A 57 -4.40 -0.56 9.35
CA LYS A 57 -3.72 0.35 8.41
C LYS A 57 -3.82 -0.13 6.96
N ALA A 58 -3.63 -1.43 6.70
CA ALA A 58 -3.70 -1.97 5.35
C ALA A 58 -5.08 -1.76 4.67
N LYS A 59 -6.16 -1.58 5.45
CA LYS A 59 -7.52 -1.31 4.98
C LYS A 59 -7.77 0.15 4.58
N GLN A 60 -6.87 1.08 4.90
CA GLN A 60 -7.07 2.49 4.59
C GLN A 60 -6.88 2.79 3.09
N PRO A 61 -7.53 3.84 2.56
CA PRO A 61 -7.26 4.33 1.22
C PRO A 61 -5.83 4.89 1.14
N TRP A 62 -5.00 4.32 0.27
CA TRP A 62 -3.62 4.73 0.07
C TRP A 62 -3.51 5.68 -1.12
N LEU A 63 -2.89 6.84 -0.90
CA LEU A 63 -2.35 7.69 -1.96
C LEU A 63 -0.87 7.35 -2.12
N LEU A 64 -0.53 6.78 -3.28
CA LEU A 64 0.84 6.45 -3.64
C LEU A 64 1.36 7.54 -4.59
N VAL A 65 2.45 8.18 -4.19
CA VAL A 65 3.18 9.16 -5.01
C VAL A 65 4.53 8.56 -5.33
N SER A 66 4.87 8.46 -6.61
CA SER A 66 6.13 7.85 -7.03
C SER A 66 6.72 8.54 -8.24
N GLN A 67 8.04 8.74 -8.21
CA GLN A 67 8.84 9.12 -9.36
C GLN A 67 9.55 7.86 -9.88
N VAL A 68 8.86 7.07 -10.70
CA VAL A 68 9.42 5.86 -11.30
C VAL A 68 9.61 6.05 -12.80
N PRO A 69 10.60 5.37 -13.42
CA PRO A 69 10.79 5.43 -14.86
C PRO A 69 9.51 5.08 -15.62
N ASN A 70 9.29 5.71 -16.78
CA ASN A 70 8.06 5.54 -17.56
C ASN A 70 7.73 4.08 -17.89
N ALA A 71 8.75 3.23 -18.08
CA ALA A 71 8.59 1.79 -18.33
C ALA A 71 7.81 1.03 -17.23
N VAL A 72 7.84 1.54 -15.99
CA VAL A 72 7.15 0.94 -14.84
C VAL A 72 6.05 1.85 -14.28
N ASN A 73 5.77 2.98 -14.95
CA ASN A 73 4.86 4.02 -14.50
C ASN A 73 3.38 3.68 -14.75
N THR A 74 2.99 2.45 -14.41
CA THR A 74 1.60 1.98 -14.48
C THR A 74 1.05 1.88 -13.06
N PRO A 75 -0.21 2.30 -12.81
CA PRO A 75 -0.83 2.20 -11.49
C PRO A 75 -0.73 0.82 -10.83
N ARG A 76 -0.84 -0.24 -11.64
CA ARG A 76 -0.68 -1.64 -11.18
C ARG A 76 0.73 -1.93 -10.67
N LYS A 77 1.77 -1.52 -11.40
CA LYS A 77 3.18 -1.74 -11.02
C LYS A 77 3.55 -0.94 -9.77
N ILE A 78 3.07 0.30 -9.66
CA ILE A 78 3.26 1.14 -8.48
C ILE A 78 2.65 0.48 -7.23
N VAL A 79 1.41 -0.04 -7.34
CA VAL A 79 0.79 -0.80 -6.25
C VAL A 79 1.56 -2.09 -5.92
N THR A 80 2.08 -2.79 -6.93
CA THR A 80 2.92 -3.97 -6.72
C THR A 80 4.20 -3.64 -5.95
N LEU A 81 4.92 -2.58 -6.32
CA LEU A 81 6.10 -2.08 -5.61
C LEU A 81 5.77 -1.74 -4.14
N TYR A 82 4.66 -1.04 -3.91
CA TYR A 82 4.18 -0.74 -2.56
C TYR A 82 3.90 -2.02 -1.76
N ARG A 83 3.29 -3.05 -2.36
CA ARG A 83 3.05 -4.34 -1.70
C ARG A 83 4.34 -5.08 -1.36
N TYR A 84 5.37 -4.98 -2.21
CA TYR A 84 6.68 -5.54 -1.90
C TYR A 84 7.33 -4.83 -0.71
N ARG A 85 7.29 -3.49 -0.66
CA ARG A 85 7.74 -2.71 0.50
C ARG A 85 7.11 -3.22 1.80
N MET A 86 5.79 -3.39 1.81
CA MET A 86 5.06 -3.86 3.00
C MET A 86 5.51 -5.25 3.47
N GLN A 87 5.83 -6.16 2.52
CA GLN A 87 6.33 -7.50 2.85
C GLN A 87 7.73 -7.46 3.46
N ILE A 88 8.63 -6.60 2.94
CA ILE A 88 10.00 -6.47 3.46
C ILE A 88 9.96 -5.97 4.91
N THR A 89 9.16 -4.94 5.20
CA THR A 89 9.00 -4.42 6.57
C THR A 89 8.41 -5.48 7.51
N SER A 90 7.47 -6.31 7.05
CA SER A 90 6.89 -7.38 7.87
C SER A 90 7.87 -8.50 8.22
N LYS A 91 8.90 -8.74 7.39
CA LYS A 91 9.92 -9.77 7.62
C LYS A 91 11.08 -9.31 8.50
N HIS A 92 11.34 -8.00 8.56
CA HIS A 92 12.48 -7.44 9.30
C HIS A 92 12.17 -7.12 10.77
N ASN A 93 11.00 -7.49 11.30
CA ASN A 93 10.69 -7.33 12.72
C ASN A 93 11.05 -8.64 13.45
N PRO A 94 12.23 -8.76 14.09
CA PRO A 94 12.51 -9.90 14.95
C PRO A 94 11.49 -9.90 16.09
N ALA A 95 10.89 -11.06 16.32
CA ALA A 95 9.96 -11.30 17.42
C ALA A 95 10.63 -11.13 18.78
#